data_AF-A0A6U3A785-F1
#
_entry.id   AF-A0A6U3A785-F1
#
_cell.length_a   1.000
_cell.length_b   1.000
_cell.length_c   1.000
_cell.angle_alpha   90.00
_cell.angle_beta   90.00
_cell.angle_gamma   90.00
#
_symmetry.space_group_name_H-M   'P 1'
#
loop_
_entity.id
_entity.type
_entity.pdbx_description
1 polymer ?
#
loop_
_entity_poly.entity_id
_entity_poly.type
_entity_poly.pdbx_seq_one_letter_code
_entity_poly.pdbx_strand_id
1 'polypeptide(L)'
;MNLPGKAFTMDTHESRVVVGCSGRRTCLLDIRRSVVEEDASTLWTADSVLEAESSQKHQMRCVRFFPDGQSIAVGSVEGRVAVESVVPTSAAADTMQKMYAFKCHREGDLVYPVNCIDFHPKFGTFATGGCDGSVVTWDGENRKRLTSFKVPTSVAAISFNNDGSQMAVASSYTFEDGEREHPRDEIYVRTMLDSECAPKAVGAA
;
A
#
# COMPACT_ATOMS: atom_id res chain seq x y z
N MET A 1 -23.12 0.05 7.14
CA MET A 1 -21.97 -0.84 6.87
C MET A 1 -21.31 -1.20 8.19
N ASN A 2 -21.14 -2.49 8.51
CA ASN A 2 -20.50 -2.93 9.75
C ASN A 2 -19.06 -3.35 9.43
N LEU A 3 -18.08 -2.51 9.80
CA LEU A 3 -16.66 -2.81 9.58
C LEU A 3 -16.09 -3.58 10.77
N PRO A 4 -15.09 -4.46 10.56
CA PRO A 4 -14.47 -5.19 11.65
C PRO A 4 -13.75 -4.26 12.65
N GLY A 5 -13.39 -3.05 12.26
CA GLY A 5 -12.76 -2.05 13.14
C GLY A 5 -12.84 -0.65 12.56
N LYS A 6 -12.15 0.31 13.19
CA LYS A 6 -12.04 1.69 12.68
C LYS A 6 -11.30 1.67 11.35
N ALA A 7 -11.93 2.14 10.28
CA ALA A 7 -11.26 2.36 8.99
C ALA A 7 -10.27 3.52 9.10
N PHE A 8 -9.11 3.39 8.44
CA PHE A 8 -8.12 4.46 8.34
C PHE A 8 -7.41 4.52 6.99
N THR A 9 -7.56 3.50 6.15
CA THR A 9 -7.01 3.48 4.78
C THR A 9 -7.94 2.66 3.89
N MET A 10 -7.97 2.96 2.61
CA MET A 10 -8.71 2.18 1.62
C MET A 10 -8.09 2.31 0.24
N ASP A 11 -8.43 1.38 -0.63
CA ASP A 11 -8.13 1.45 -2.05
C ASP A 11 -9.24 0.79 -2.88
N THR A 12 -9.26 1.08 -4.17
CA THR A 12 -10.30 0.59 -5.09
C THR A 12 -9.70 -0.06 -6.32
N HIS A 13 -10.28 -1.18 -6.76
CA HIS A 13 -9.97 -1.83 -8.02
C HIS A 13 -11.26 -2.30 -8.69
N GLU A 14 -11.59 -1.70 -9.83
CA GLU A 14 -12.87 -1.88 -10.53
C GLU A 14 -14.08 -1.66 -9.60
N SER A 15 -14.82 -2.72 -9.29
CA SER A 15 -15.99 -2.72 -8.42
C SER A 15 -15.69 -3.12 -6.97
N ARG A 16 -14.40 -3.36 -6.65
CA ARG A 16 -13.98 -3.81 -5.33
C ARG A 16 -13.30 -2.70 -4.57
N VAL A 17 -13.55 -2.68 -3.26
CA VAL A 17 -12.93 -1.76 -2.32
C VAL A 17 -12.27 -2.57 -1.24
N VAL A 18 -11.00 -2.32 -0.94
CA VAL A 18 -10.34 -2.86 0.24
C VAL A 18 -10.24 -1.76 1.29
N VAL A 19 -10.59 -2.07 2.53
CA VAL A 19 -10.53 -1.16 3.66
C VAL A 19 -9.59 -1.74 4.71
N GLY A 20 -8.56 -1.00 5.08
CA GLY A 20 -7.70 -1.29 6.21
C GLY A 20 -8.33 -0.76 7.50
N CYS A 21 -8.50 -1.66 8.47
CA CYS A 21 -9.19 -1.43 9.73
C CYS A 21 -8.26 -1.67 10.93
N SER A 22 -8.60 -1.04 12.07
CA SER A 22 -7.90 -1.26 13.34
C SER A 22 -7.87 -2.75 13.73
N GLY A 23 -6.82 -3.16 14.44
CA GLY A 23 -6.64 -4.57 14.81
C GLY A 23 -6.07 -5.43 13.68
N ARG A 24 -5.35 -4.81 12.73
CA ARG A 24 -4.70 -5.48 11.58
C ARG A 24 -5.70 -6.20 10.66
N ARG A 25 -6.92 -5.68 10.53
CA ARG A 25 -7.96 -6.31 9.71
C ARG A 25 -8.09 -5.61 8.37
N THR A 26 -8.21 -6.38 7.30
CA THR A 26 -8.61 -5.92 5.98
C THR A 26 -10.01 -6.43 5.67
N CYS A 27 -10.81 -5.57 5.06
CA CYS A 27 -12.17 -5.89 4.63
C CYS A 27 -12.28 -5.60 3.13
N LEU A 28 -12.67 -6.60 2.35
CA LEU A 28 -12.94 -6.48 0.92
C LEU A 28 -14.45 -6.35 0.70
N LEU A 29 -14.84 -5.38 -0.10
CA LEU A 29 -16.22 -5.10 -0.48
C LEU A 29 -16.37 -5.23 -1.99
N ASP A 30 -17.54 -5.64 -2.45
CA ASP A 30 -17.97 -5.48 -3.85
C ASP A 30 -19.13 -4.49 -3.87
N ILE A 31 -18.90 -3.30 -4.43
CA ILE A 31 -19.88 -2.19 -4.39
C ILE A 31 -21.15 -2.51 -5.18
N ARG A 32 -21.10 -3.52 -6.07
CA ARG A 32 -22.26 -3.98 -6.84
C ARG A 32 -23.20 -4.85 -5.99
N ARG A 33 -22.71 -5.43 -4.90
CA ARG A 33 -23.50 -6.24 -3.96
C ARG A 33 -24.18 -5.39 -2.88
N SER A 34 -24.45 -4.12 -3.19
CA SER A 34 -25.12 -3.23 -2.25
C SER A 34 -26.60 -3.55 -2.15
N VAL A 35 -27.10 -3.55 -0.92
CA VAL A 35 -28.53 -3.70 -0.64
C VAL A 35 -29.09 -2.29 -0.48
N VAL A 36 -30.05 -1.93 -1.32
CA VAL A 36 -30.87 -0.74 -1.08
C VAL A 36 -31.95 -1.16 -0.10
N GLU A 37 -31.87 -0.72 1.15
CA GLU A 37 -33.02 -0.85 2.05
C GLU A 37 -34.14 0.09 1.57
N GLU A 38 -35.37 -0.42 1.50
CA GLU A 38 -36.53 0.22 0.85
C GLU A 38 -37.01 1.53 1.51
N ASP A 39 -36.37 2.00 2.57
CA ASP A 39 -36.76 3.24 3.24
C ASP A 39 -35.83 4.40 2.83
N ALA A 40 -36.41 5.49 2.33
CA ALA A 40 -35.73 6.59 1.65
C ALA A 40 -34.85 7.48 2.56
N SER A 41 -34.52 7.00 3.75
CA SER A 41 -33.59 7.61 4.70
C SER A 41 -32.35 6.74 4.99
N THR A 42 -32.24 5.57 4.35
CA THR A 42 -31.31 4.51 4.78
C THR A 42 -29.96 4.60 4.09
N LEU A 43 -28.92 4.70 4.92
CA LEU A 43 -27.51 4.67 4.54
C LEU A 43 -27.20 3.42 3.70
N TRP A 44 -26.50 3.61 2.58
CA TRP A 44 -26.02 2.53 1.72
C TRP A 44 -25.25 1.47 2.52
N THR A 45 -25.69 0.21 2.46
CA THR A 45 -25.00 -0.94 3.09
C THR A 45 -24.38 -1.83 2.02
N ALA A 46 -23.09 -2.12 2.17
CA ALA A 46 -22.38 -3.12 1.39
C ALA A 46 -21.87 -4.20 2.33
N ASP A 47 -22.11 -5.45 1.95
CA ASP A 47 -21.61 -6.62 2.66
C ASP A 47 -20.13 -6.85 2.36
N SER A 48 -19.37 -7.24 3.39
CA SER A 48 -18.00 -7.70 3.23
C SER A 48 -17.98 -9.02 2.46
N VAL A 49 -17.23 -9.06 1.36
CA VAL A 49 -16.99 -10.28 0.59
C VAL A 49 -15.89 -11.13 1.22
N LEU A 50 -14.92 -10.49 1.87
CA LEU A 50 -13.83 -11.15 2.59
C LEU A 50 -13.40 -10.26 3.76
N GLU A 51 -13.22 -10.87 4.92
CA GLU A 51 -12.50 -10.28 6.04
C GLU A 51 -11.26 -11.12 6.33
N ALA A 52 -10.11 -10.47 6.50
CA ALA A 52 -8.86 -11.14 6.82
C ALA A 52 -8.09 -10.36 7.88
N GLU A 53 -7.29 -11.08 8.67
CA GLU A 53 -6.26 -10.47 9.50
C GLU A 53 -4.94 -10.48 8.73
N SER A 54 -4.28 -9.33 8.65
CA SER A 54 -2.99 -9.20 8.01
C SER A 54 -1.93 -10.05 8.71
N SER A 55 -1.07 -10.65 7.90
CA SER A 55 0.11 -11.40 8.32
C SER A 55 1.16 -10.55 9.07
N GLN A 56 1.07 -9.22 8.96
CA GLN A 56 1.93 -8.29 9.71
C GLN A 56 1.67 -8.41 11.21
N LYS A 57 2.71 -8.22 12.04
CA LYS A 57 2.57 -8.30 13.50
C LYS A 57 2.23 -6.97 14.15
N HIS A 58 2.46 -5.88 13.43
CA HIS A 58 2.24 -4.53 13.91
C HIS A 58 1.16 -3.80 13.12
N GLN A 59 0.80 -2.62 13.60
CA GLN A 59 -0.24 -1.78 13.00
C GLN A 59 0.04 -1.50 11.51
N MET A 60 -1.01 -1.64 10.70
CA MET A 60 -0.99 -1.25 9.28
C MET A 60 -1.20 0.26 9.15
N ARG A 61 -0.71 0.85 8.06
CA ARG A 61 -0.86 2.28 7.75
C ARG A 61 -1.56 2.53 6.43
N CYS A 62 -1.25 1.72 5.43
CA CYS A 62 -1.78 1.89 4.08
C CYS A 62 -2.07 0.53 3.45
N VAL A 63 -3.03 0.53 2.52
CA VAL A 63 -3.38 -0.63 1.69
C VAL A 63 -3.53 -0.16 0.25
N ARG A 64 -3.07 -0.97 -0.71
CA ARG A 64 -3.28 -0.77 -2.15
C ARG A 64 -3.52 -2.09 -2.86
N PHE A 65 -4.39 -2.12 -3.86
CA PHE A 65 -4.50 -3.25 -4.77
C PHE A 65 -3.28 -3.34 -5.67
N PHE A 66 -2.88 -4.57 -5.98
CA PHE A 66 -2.08 -4.83 -7.17
C PHE A 66 -2.95 -4.57 -8.42
N PRO A 67 -2.36 -4.20 -9.57
CA PRO A 67 -3.13 -3.92 -10.79
C PRO A 67 -3.93 -5.12 -11.32
N ASP A 68 -3.56 -6.34 -10.93
CA ASP A 68 -4.33 -7.56 -11.24
C ASP A 68 -5.60 -7.71 -10.39
N GLY A 69 -5.75 -6.92 -9.33
CA GLY A 69 -6.83 -7.00 -8.36
C GLY A 69 -6.93 -8.32 -7.60
N GLN A 70 -5.91 -9.18 -7.66
CA GLN A 70 -5.91 -10.48 -6.96
C GLN A 70 -5.19 -10.40 -5.61
N SER A 71 -4.33 -9.40 -5.45
CA SER A 71 -3.55 -9.18 -4.24
C SER A 71 -3.60 -7.73 -3.79
N ILE A 72 -3.24 -7.50 -2.54
CA ILE A 72 -3.05 -6.18 -1.95
C ILE A 72 -1.65 -6.06 -1.37
N ALA A 73 -1.09 -4.86 -1.42
CA ALA A 73 0.08 -4.44 -0.67
C ALA A 73 -0.38 -3.73 0.61
N VAL A 74 0.20 -4.11 1.75
CA VAL A 74 -0.12 -3.59 3.08
C VAL A 74 1.14 -3.05 3.74
N GLY A 75 1.23 -1.74 3.95
CA GLY A 75 2.34 -1.10 4.66
C GLY A 75 2.09 -1.06 6.17
N SER A 76 3.15 -1.22 6.97
CA SER A 76 3.08 -1.26 8.43
C SER A 76 4.02 -0.29 9.14
N VAL A 77 3.78 -0.07 10.43
CA VAL A 77 4.64 0.74 11.30
C VAL A 77 6.03 0.11 11.52
N GLU A 78 6.22 -1.17 11.18
CA GLU A 78 7.49 -1.91 11.34
C GLU A 78 8.37 -1.92 10.06
N GLY A 79 8.16 -0.93 9.18
CA GLY A 79 8.97 -0.73 7.98
C GLY A 79 8.93 -1.92 7.03
N ARG A 80 7.77 -2.57 6.95
CA ARG A 80 7.52 -3.72 6.09
C ARG A 80 6.31 -3.46 5.21
N VAL A 81 6.32 -4.15 4.08
CA VAL A 81 5.16 -4.31 3.22
C VAL A 81 4.83 -5.79 3.15
N ALA A 82 3.58 -6.16 3.42
CA ALA A 82 3.04 -7.47 3.12
C ALA A 82 2.33 -7.44 1.77
N VAL A 83 2.40 -8.55 1.05
CA VAL A 83 1.56 -8.85 -0.10
C VAL A 83 0.63 -9.97 0.31
N GLU A 84 -0.67 -9.71 0.20
CA GLU A 84 -1.73 -10.57 0.71
C GLU A 84 -2.73 -10.83 -0.41
N SER A 85 -3.18 -12.08 -0.55
CA SER A 85 -4.20 -12.40 -1.55
C SER A 85 -5.58 -12.00 -1.06
N VAL A 86 -6.39 -11.45 -1.96
CA VAL A 86 -7.80 -11.07 -1.71
C VAL A 86 -8.78 -11.90 -2.55
N VAL A 87 -8.30 -13.00 -3.14
CA VAL A 87 -9.13 -13.97 -3.86
C VAL A 87 -9.38 -15.17 -2.94
N PRO A 88 -10.64 -15.52 -2.65
CA PRO A 88 -10.96 -16.78 -1.98
C PRO A 88 -10.55 -17.92 -2.91
N THR A 89 -9.46 -18.63 -2.62
CA THR A 89 -9.07 -19.84 -3.36
C THR A 89 -9.39 -21.08 -2.53
N SER A 90 -9.79 -22.17 -3.19
CA SER A 90 -10.12 -23.45 -2.56
C SER A 90 -8.87 -24.23 -2.09
N ALA A 91 -7.68 -23.88 -2.59
CA ALA A 91 -6.40 -24.49 -2.24
C ALA A 91 -5.54 -23.53 -1.40
N ALA A 92 -5.60 -23.66 -0.08
CA ALA A 92 -4.84 -22.82 0.87
C ALA A 92 -3.31 -22.78 0.59
N ALA A 93 -2.75 -23.85 -0.01
CA ALA A 93 -1.34 -23.94 -0.36
C ALA A 93 -0.91 -22.93 -1.45
N ASP A 94 -1.74 -22.73 -2.48
CA ASP A 94 -1.45 -21.80 -3.58
C ASP A 94 -1.58 -20.35 -3.12
N THR A 95 -2.49 -20.07 -2.18
CA THR A 95 -2.64 -18.75 -1.55
C THR A 95 -1.41 -18.40 -0.73
N MET A 96 -0.89 -19.31 0.11
CA MET A 96 0.28 -19.03 0.94
C MET A 96 1.54 -18.77 0.11
N GLN A 97 1.69 -19.39 -1.05
CA GLN A 97 2.85 -19.17 -1.92
C GLN A 97 2.92 -17.74 -2.49
N LYS A 98 1.76 -17.12 -2.72
CA LYS A 98 1.63 -15.74 -3.21
C LYS A 98 1.77 -14.70 -2.10
N MET A 99 1.57 -15.09 -0.85
CA MET A 99 1.72 -14.19 0.30
C MET A 99 3.18 -14.11 0.73
N TYR A 100 3.68 -12.90 0.93
CA TYR A 100 5.01 -12.68 1.47
C TYR A 100 5.09 -11.29 2.11
N ALA A 101 6.15 -11.05 2.87
CA ALA A 101 6.45 -9.72 3.38
C ALA A 101 7.94 -9.43 3.29
N PHE A 102 8.28 -8.17 3.05
CA PHE A 102 9.67 -7.75 2.90
C PHE A 102 9.94 -6.45 3.65
N LYS A 103 11.21 -6.24 3.97
CA LYS A 103 11.70 -5.06 4.70
C LYS A 103 11.90 -3.92 3.70
N CYS A 104 11.37 -2.74 4.03
CA CYS A 104 11.39 -1.57 3.16
C CYS A 104 12.20 -0.42 3.77
N HIS A 105 11.70 0.15 4.86
CA HIS A 105 12.16 1.40 5.45
C HIS A 105 12.92 1.12 6.74
N ARG A 106 14.25 0.93 6.60
CA ARG A 106 15.15 0.53 7.69
C ARG A 106 16.55 1.10 7.46
N GLU A 107 17.20 1.50 8.56
CA GLU A 107 18.58 1.96 8.58
C GLU A 107 19.33 1.25 9.72
N GLY A 108 20.11 0.22 9.39
CA GLY A 108 20.65 -0.71 10.38
C GLY A 108 19.53 -1.42 11.14
N ASP A 109 19.52 -1.27 12.46
CA ASP A 109 18.47 -1.81 13.34
C ASP A 109 17.28 -0.86 13.54
N LEU A 110 17.39 0.39 13.07
CA LEU A 110 16.28 1.36 13.13
C LEU A 110 15.25 1.03 12.06
N VAL A 111 13.98 1.05 12.46
CA VAL A 111 12.85 0.67 11.64
C VAL A 111 11.89 1.84 11.57
N TYR A 112 11.44 2.17 10.36
CA TYR A 112 10.59 3.31 10.13
C TYR A 112 9.24 2.87 9.56
N PRO A 113 8.13 3.45 10.04
CA PRO A 113 6.88 3.56 9.29
C PRO A 113 6.93 3.48 7.76
N VAL A 114 6.09 2.64 7.16
CA VAL A 114 5.66 2.79 5.77
C VAL A 114 4.34 3.57 5.76
N ASN A 115 4.35 4.80 5.25
CA ASN A 115 3.17 5.68 5.28
C ASN A 115 2.29 5.52 4.06
N CYS A 116 2.89 5.30 2.89
CA CYS A 116 2.18 5.29 1.63
C CYS A 116 2.78 4.26 0.66
N ILE A 117 1.90 3.74 -0.19
CA ILE A 117 2.22 2.85 -1.31
C ILE A 117 1.45 3.39 -2.51
N ASP A 118 2.09 3.38 -3.68
CA ASP A 118 1.40 3.66 -4.95
C ASP A 118 1.98 2.81 -6.09
N PHE A 119 1.11 2.34 -6.98
CA PHE A 119 1.49 1.46 -8.08
C PHE A 119 1.80 2.26 -9.34
N HIS A 120 2.87 1.86 -10.04
CA HIS A 120 3.19 2.43 -11.33
C HIS A 120 2.17 1.95 -12.38
N PRO A 121 1.47 2.84 -13.09
CA PRO A 121 0.33 2.48 -13.93
C PRO A 121 0.71 1.59 -15.13
N LYS A 122 1.94 1.73 -15.63
CA LYS A 122 2.46 0.96 -16.78
C LYS A 122 3.09 -0.40 -16.44
N PHE A 123 3.73 -0.54 -15.28
CA PHE A 123 4.70 -1.61 -15.04
C PHE A 123 4.26 -2.65 -14.02
N GLY A 124 3.22 -2.38 -13.23
CA GLY A 124 2.80 -3.26 -12.15
C GLY A 124 3.75 -3.31 -10.95
N THR A 125 4.83 -2.54 -10.99
CA THR A 125 5.71 -2.25 -9.87
C THR A 125 5.10 -1.19 -8.98
N PHE A 126 5.66 -0.96 -7.79
CA PHE A 126 5.13 0.05 -6.86
C PHE A 126 6.23 0.77 -6.12
N ALA A 127 5.89 1.93 -5.59
CA ALA A 127 6.74 2.72 -4.72
C ALA A 127 6.21 2.68 -3.28
N THR A 128 7.12 2.80 -2.32
CA THR A 128 6.84 2.95 -0.89
C THR A 128 7.48 4.24 -0.38
N GLY A 129 6.77 4.97 0.48
CA GLY A 129 7.31 6.14 1.19
C GLY A 129 7.30 5.90 2.70
N GLY A 130 8.39 6.28 3.38
CA GLY A 130 8.54 6.06 4.81
C GLY A 130 9.04 7.26 5.60
N CYS A 131 9.02 7.11 6.94
CA CYS A 131 9.52 8.13 7.87
C CYS A 131 11.04 8.30 7.84
N ASP A 132 11.78 7.40 7.21
CA ASP A 132 13.22 7.55 6.95
C ASP A 132 13.54 8.59 5.85
N GLY A 133 12.51 9.28 5.35
CA GLY A 133 12.58 10.24 4.25
C GLY A 133 12.92 9.61 2.92
N SER A 134 12.81 8.29 2.78
CA SER A 134 13.08 7.60 1.53
C SER A 134 11.79 7.25 0.77
N VAL A 135 11.90 7.30 -0.55
CA VAL A 135 11.00 6.66 -1.49
C VAL A 135 11.75 5.50 -2.13
N VAL A 136 11.16 4.32 -2.12
CA VAL A 136 11.78 3.09 -2.67
C VAL A 136 10.84 2.46 -3.68
N THR A 137 11.34 2.12 -4.87
CA THR A 137 10.57 1.41 -5.90
C THR A 137 10.87 -0.08 -5.88
N TRP A 138 9.85 -0.88 -6.17
CA TRP A 138 9.85 -2.33 -5.98
C TRP A 138 9.21 -3.04 -7.15
N ASP A 139 9.87 -4.12 -7.55
CA ASP A 139 9.28 -5.18 -8.35
C ASP A 139 8.69 -6.21 -7.38
N GLY A 140 7.36 -6.17 -7.22
CA GLY A 140 6.64 -7.08 -6.34
C GLY A 140 6.72 -8.53 -6.81
N GLU A 141 6.59 -8.77 -8.10
CA GLU A 141 6.58 -10.13 -8.64
C GLU A 141 7.93 -10.82 -8.41
N ASN A 142 9.03 -10.12 -8.71
CA ASN A 142 10.39 -10.63 -8.50
C ASN A 142 10.94 -10.40 -7.09
N ARG A 143 10.18 -9.73 -6.21
CA ARG A 143 10.57 -9.39 -4.83
C ARG A 143 11.89 -8.62 -4.75
N LYS A 144 12.10 -7.67 -5.67
CA LYS A 144 13.36 -6.92 -5.81
C LYS A 144 13.14 -5.42 -5.63
N ARG A 145 14.10 -4.78 -4.96
CA ARG A 145 14.25 -3.32 -4.96
C ARG A 145 14.78 -2.86 -6.33
N LEU A 146 14.18 -1.83 -6.89
CA LEU A 146 14.55 -1.25 -8.19
C LEU A 146 15.44 -0.03 -8.00
N THR A 147 14.90 1.06 -7.42
CA THR A 147 15.63 2.28 -7.07
C THR A 147 15.20 2.82 -5.70
N SER A 148 15.92 3.82 -5.21
CA SER A 148 15.55 4.59 -4.03
C SER A 148 16.11 6.01 -4.10
N PHE A 149 15.37 6.98 -3.58
CA PHE A 149 15.85 8.36 -3.40
C PHE A 149 15.32 8.92 -2.08
N LYS A 150 15.91 10.04 -1.62
CA LYS A 150 15.52 10.70 -0.37
C LYS A 150 14.94 12.08 -0.61
N VAL A 151 14.04 12.48 0.29
CA VAL A 151 13.53 13.83 0.50
C VAL A 151 13.94 14.32 1.90
N PRO A 152 13.84 15.63 2.23
CA PRO A 152 14.39 16.18 3.46
C PRO A 152 13.78 15.65 4.76
N THR A 153 12.54 15.18 4.75
CA THR A 153 11.86 14.63 5.94
C THR A 153 10.92 13.48 5.57
N SER A 154 10.08 13.03 6.49
CA SER A 154 9.16 11.90 6.32
C SER A 154 8.36 12.02 5.01
N VAL A 155 8.17 10.89 4.34
CA VAL A 155 7.27 10.83 3.19
C VAL A 155 5.86 10.59 3.72
N ALA A 156 5.00 11.60 3.62
CA ALA A 156 3.61 11.51 4.08
C ALA A 156 2.71 10.85 3.03
N ALA A 157 2.94 11.15 1.75
CA ALA A 157 2.19 10.59 0.63
C ALA A 157 3.03 10.60 -0.65
N ILE A 158 2.69 9.69 -1.58
CA ILE A 158 3.22 9.65 -2.94
C ILE A 158 2.08 9.43 -3.93
N SER A 159 2.24 9.89 -5.16
CA SER A 159 1.32 9.58 -6.27
C SER A 159 2.06 9.64 -7.60
N PHE A 160 1.98 8.57 -8.38
CA PHE A 160 2.33 8.59 -9.80
C PHE A 160 1.29 9.38 -10.60
N ASN A 161 1.74 10.06 -11.65
CA ASN A 161 0.83 10.55 -12.67
C ASN A 161 0.32 9.40 -13.56
N ASN A 162 -0.66 9.69 -14.43
CA ASN A 162 -1.37 8.65 -15.19
C ASN A 162 -0.49 7.80 -16.13
N ASP A 163 0.59 8.37 -16.68
CA ASP A 163 1.53 7.61 -17.53
C ASP A 163 2.72 7.03 -16.76
N GLY A 164 2.87 7.38 -15.47
CA GLY A 164 3.95 6.95 -14.58
C GLY A 164 5.28 7.68 -14.77
N SER A 165 5.37 8.64 -15.70
CA SER A 165 6.60 9.40 -15.96
C SER A 165 6.95 10.41 -14.87
N GLN A 166 6.03 10.70 -13.95
CA GLN A 166 6.23 11.60 -12.83
C GLN A 166 5.66 11.02 -11.54
N MET A 167 6.28 11.40 -10.42
CA MET A 167 5.78 11.13 -9.08
C MET A 167 5.78 12.41 -8.26
N ALA A 168 4.62 12.72 -7.66
CA ALA A 168 4.52 13.70 -6.59
C ALA A 168 4.86 13.04 -5.25
N VAL A 169 5.68 13.70 -4.44
CA VAL A 169 6.11 13.23 -3.11
C VAL A 169 5.84 14.35 -2.11
N ALA A 170 4.94 14.10 -1.16
CA ALA A 170 4.69 15.00 -0.05
C ALA A 170 5.71 14.73 1.07
N SER A 171 6.71 15.60 1.17
CA SER A 171 7.72 15.57 2.24
C SER A 171 7.21 16.43 3.39
N SER A 172 6.69 15.78 4.42
CA SER A 172 6.10 16.43 5.58
C SER A 172 6.30 15.56 6.80
N TYR A 173 6.78 16.17 7.90
CA TYR A 173 7.11 15.42 9.10
C TYR A 173 5.85 14.80 9.72
N THR A 174 5.90 13.50 10.03
CA THR A 174 4.72 12.73 10.48
C THR A 174 4.71 12.45 11.98
N PHE A 175 5.46 13.23 12.77
CA PHE A 175 5.51 13.15 14.24
C PHE A 175 5.97 11.80 14.79
N GLU A 176 6.74 11.03 14.02
CA GLU A 176 7.25 9.72 14.44
C GLU A 176 8.16 9.75 15.67
N ASP A 177 8.77 10.90 15.97
CA ASP A 177 9.64 11.14 17.14
C ASP A 177 9.06 12.21 18.09
N GLY A 178 7.77 12.53 17.96
CA GLY A 178 7.12 13.62 18.69
C GLY A 178 7.44 15.01 18.14
N GLU A 179 7.08 16.06 18.88
CA GLU A 179 7.31 17.44 18.47
C GLU A 179 8.82 17.75 18.43
N ARG A 180 9.31 18.21 17.27
CA ARG A 180 10.72 18.59 17.07
C ARG A 180 10.82 19.62 15.94
N GLU A 181 11.96 20.30 15.86
CA GLU A 181 12.27 21.07 14.67
C GLU A 181 12.45 20.12 13.47
N HIS A 182 11.81 20.45 12.36
CA HIS A 182 11.85 19.66 11.13
C HIS A 182 11.85 20.58 9.89
N PRO A 183 12.31 20.06 8.72
CA PRO A 183 12.18 20.78 7.46
C PRO A 183 10.75 21.22 7.17
N ARG A 184 10.59 22.25 6.33
CA ARG A 184 9.28 22.72 5.88
C ARG A 184 8.58 21.65 5.04
N ASP A 185 7.26 21.62 5.14
CA ASP A 185 6.43 20.77 4.31
C ASP A 185 6.51 21.23 2.84
N GLU A 186 6.81 20.30 1.93
CA GLU A 186 6.97 20.58 0.51
C GLU A 186 6.49 19.40 -0.35
N ILE A 187 5.99 19.70 -1.56
CA ILE A 187 5.66 18.70 -2.57
C ILE A 187 6.76 18.72 -3.63
N TYR A 188 7.46 17.60 -3.77
CA TYR A 188 8.43 17.40 -4.85
C TYR A 188 7.77 16.66 -6.02
N VAL A 189 7.91 17.16 -7.23
CA VAL A 189 7.55 16.43 -8.45
C VAL A 189 8.83 15.93 -9.10
N ARG A 190 9.00 14.61 -9.15
CA ARG A 190 10.18 13.94 -9.69
C ARG A 190 9.84 13.24 -10.99
N THR A 191 10.67 13.40 -12.01
CA THR A 191 10.63 12.58 -13.21
C THR A 191 11.08 11.16 -12.88
N MET A 192 10.28 10.17 -13.26
CA MET A 192 10.53 8.75 -13.04
C MET A 192 10.96 8.13 -14.37
N LEU A 193 12.13 7.49 -14.38
CA LEU A 193 12.64 6.82 -15.57
C LEU A 193 12.13 5.38 -15.63
N ASP A 194 11.90 4.87 -16.85
CA ASP A 194 11.56 3.45 -17.05
C ASP A 194 12.59 2.53 -16.37
N SER A 195 13.88 2.87 -16.37
CA SER A 195 14.93 2.10 -15.71
C SER A 195 14.85 2.06 -14.17
N GLU A 196 14.11 2.99 -13.57
CA GLU A 196 13.90 3.11 -12.12
C GLU A 196 12.63 2.38 -11.65
N CYS A 197 11.69 2.15 -12.57
CA CYS A 197 10.36 1.65 -12.28
C CYS A 197 10.04 0.32 -12.95
N ALA A 198 10.66 -0.03 -14.08
CA ALA A 198 10.36 -1.26 -14.79
C ALA A 198 10.97 -2.50 -14.08
N PRO A 199 10.30 -3.66 -14.16
CA PRO A 199 10.88 -4.93 -13.73
C PRO A 199 12.24 -5.16 -14.38
N LYS A 200 13.22 -5.60 -13.59
CA LYS A 200 14.52 -6.01 -14.15
C LYS A 200 14.33 -7.38 -14.81
N ALA A 201 14.78 -7.52 -16.06
CA ALA A 201 14.81 -8.81 -16.73
C ALA A 201 15.43 -9.86 -15.80
N VAL A 202 14.73 -10.98 -15.62
CA VAL A 202 15.31 -12.14 -14.94
C VAL A 202 16.43 -12.60 -15.85
N GLY A 203 17.69 -12.32 -15.46
CA GLY A 203 18.84 -12.84 -16.19
C GLY A 203 18.65 -14.34 -16.35
N ALA A 204 18.65 -14.82 -17.59
CA ALA A 204 18.72 -16.25 -17.85
C ALA A 204 19.98 -16.77 -17.15
N ALA A 205 19.80 -17.57 -16.11
CA ALA A 205 20.87 -18.28 -15.44
C ALA A 205 21.37 -19.42 -16.34
#